data_AF-A0A3Q0E7J8-F1
#
_entry.id   AF-A0A3Q0E7J8-F1
#
_cell.length_a   1.000
_cell.length_b   1.000
_cell.length_c   1.000
_cell.angle_alpha   90.00
_cell.angle_beta   90.00
_cell.angle_gamma   90.00
#
_symmetry.space_group_name_H-M   'P 1'
#
loop_
_entity.id
_entity.type
_entity.pdbx_description
1 polymer ?
#
loop_
_entity_poly.entity_id
_entity_poly.type
_entity_poly.pdbx_seq_one_letter_code
_entity_poly.pdbx_strand_id
1 'polypeptide(L)'
;MANFKGHALPGSFFLIVGLWWSVKYPWKYFHQKRKSSRQHQYERLEIIEAAIRTLFSVIGILAEQFVPDGPHLHLYHENHWVKLMNWQHSTMYLFFGVSGLVDMLTYLVTHVPLGVDRLVMAMAVFVEGFLFYYHVHNRPPLDQHIHSFLLFALFGGCVSIFLEVIFRDNIVLELFRTSLVILQGTWFWQIGFVLFPPFGTPEWDQNDEANLMFITMCFSWHYLAALCIVAVNYSLVHCLF
;
A
#
# COMPACT_ATOMS: atom_id res chain seq x y z
N MET A 1 1.86 15.12 12.89
CA MET A 1 3.26 15.05 13.35
C MET A 1 3.74 13.63 13.15
N ALA A 2 4.88 13.43 12.47
CA ALA A 2 5.42 12.09 12.24
C ALA A 2 5.78 11.45 13.58
N ASN A 3 5.39 10.19 13.78
CA ASN A 3 5.68 9.44 14.99
C ASN A 3 5.68 7.94 14.68
N PHE A 4 6.13 7.11 15.63
CA PHE A 4 6.17 5.66 15.46
C PHE A 4 4.83 5.06 15.04
N LYS A 5 3.72 5.45 15.69
CA LYS A 5 2.38 4.92 15.39
C LYS A 5 1.92 5.28 13.97
N GLY A 6 2.26 6.48 13.51
CA GLY A 6 1.98 6.97 12.16
C GLY A 6 2.67 6.16 11.07
N HIS A 7 3.71 5.38 11.41
CA HIS A 7 4.38 4.47 10.48
C HIS A 7 3.99 3.00 10.72
N ALA A 8 3.93 2.58 11.98
CA ALA A 8 3.56 1.21 12.35
C ALA A 8 2.13 0.85 11.91
N LEU A 9 1.19 1.80 11.96
CA LEU A 9 -0.19 1.57 11.54
C LEU A 9 -0.32 1.27 10.03
N PRO A 10 0.11 2.16 9.11
CA PRO A 10 0.08 1.84 7.68
C PRO A 10 0.97 0.65 7.35
N GLY A 11 2.15 0.53 8.00
CA GLY A 11 3.03 -0.62 7.82
C GLY A 11 2.37 -1.96 8.14
N SER A 12 1.61 -2.02 9.23
CA SER A 12 0.83 -3.21 9.58
C SER A 12 -0.28 -3.50 8.58
N PHE A 13 -1.00 -2.47 8.11
CA PHE A 13 -2.05 -2.63 7.11
C PHE A 13 -1.50 -3.23 5.80
N PHE A 14 -0.45 -2.64 5.24
CA PHE A 14 0.20 -3.15 4.02
C PHE A 14 0.76 -4.55 4.24
N LEU A 15 1.37 -4.85 5.39
CA LEU A 15 1.91 -6.17 5.67
C LEU A 15 0.80 -7.24 5.74
N ILE A 16 -0.31 -6.96 6.43
CA ILE A 16 -1.45 -7.88 6.50
C ILE A 16 -2.03 -8.13 5.11
N VAL A 17 -2.26 -7.08 4.32
CA VAL A 17 -2.78 -7.18 2.94
C VAL A 17 -1.81 -7.96 2.05
N GLY A 18 -0.51 -7.67 2.12
CA GLY A 18 0.52 -8.35 1.33
C GLY A 18 0.63 -9.84 1.69
N LEU A 19 0.59 -10.18 2.98
CA LEU A 19 0.58 -11.58 3.43
C LEU A 19 -0.69 -12.30 2.98
N TRP A 20 -1.86 -11.66 3.09
CA TRP A 20 -3.11 -12.20 2.56
C TRP A 20 -3.03 -12.48 1.05
N TRP A 21 -2.55 -11.51 0.26
CA TRP A 21 -2.37 -11.64 -1.18
C TRP A 21 -1.37 -12.73 -1.58
N SER A 22 -0.31 -12.92 -0.79
CA SER A 22 0.69 -13.96 -1.03
C SER A 22 0.14 -15.38 -0.93
N VAL A 23 -1.04 -15.55 -0.31
CA VAL A 23 -1.78 -16.82 -0.28
C VAL A 23 -2.95 -16.79 -1.27
N LYS A 24 -3.70 -15.67 -1.35
CA LYS A 24 -4.87 -15.52 -2.21
C LYS A 24 -4.56 -15.76 -3.69
N TYR A 25 -3.50 -15.14 -4.24
CA TYR A 25 -3.20 -15.24 -5.67
C TYR A 25 -2.72 -16.63 -6.11
N PRO A 26 -1.78 -17.30 -5.40
CA PRO A 26 -1.48 -18.70 -5.70
C PRO A 26 -2.71 -19.60 -5.59
N TRP A 27 -3.54 -19.39 -4.57
CA TRP A 27 -4.75 -20.18 -4.36
C TRP A 27 -5.72 -20.05 -5.54
N LYS A 28 -5.99 -18.82 -5.99
CA LYS A 28 -6.74 -18.52 -7.22
C LYS A 28 -6.13 -19.23 -8.43
N TYR A 29 -4.83 -19.08 -8.65
CA TYR A 29 -4.13 -19.62 -9.82
C TYR A 29 -4.23 -21.14 -9.94
N PHE A 30 -4.01 -21.87 -8.84
CA PHE A 30 -4.11 -23.34 -8.86
C PHE A 30 -5.55 -23.85 -8.93
N HIS A 31 -6.52 -23.10 -8.39
CA HIS A 31 -7.93 -23.54 -8.38
C HIS A 31 -8.69 -23.21 -9.67
N GLN A 32 -8.37 -22.10 -10.35
CA GLN A 32 -8.95 -21.79 -11.65
C GLN A 32 -8.66 -22.88 -12.70
N LYS A 33 -7.53 -23.59 -12.57
CA LYS A 33 -7.20 -24.75 -13.43
C LYS A 33 -8.05 -26.00 -13.18
N ARG A 34 -8.82 -26.07 -12.08
CA ARG A 34 -9.40 -27.36 -11.59
C ARG A 34 -10.92 -27.49 -11.59
N LYS A 35 -11.76 -26.43 -11.55
CA LYS A 35 -13.26 -26.51 -11.67
C LYS A 35 -13.97 -25.14 -11.65
N SER A 36 -15.12 -25.04 -12.34
CA SER A 36 -15.97 -23.82 -12.47
C SER A 36 -16.77 -23.42 -11.21
N SER A 37 -17.15 -24.34 -10.31
CA SER A 37 -18.12 -24.03 -9.24
C SER A 37 -17.61 -23.09 -8.13
N ARG A 38 -16.30 -22.83 -8.06
CA ARG A 38 -15.69 -21.96 -7.03
C ARG A 38 -15.47 -20.52 -7.48
N GLN A 39 -15.84 -20.20 -8.72
CA GLN A 39 -15.78 -18.84 -9.26
C GLN A 39 -16.59 -17.85 -8.42
N HIS A 40 -17.78 -18.25 -7.98
CA HIS A 40 -18.64 -17.44 -7.11
C HIS A 40 -18.05 -17.16 -5.71
N GLN A 41 -17.25 -18.09 -5.17
CA GLN A 41 -16.56 -17.86 -3.89
C GLN A 41 -15.46 -16.83 -4.05
N TYR A 42 -14.71 -16.89 -5.16
CA TYR A 42 -13.67 -15.93 -5.49
C TYR A 42 -14.25 -14.53 -5.75
N GLU A 43 -15.33 -14.43 -6.53
CA GLU A 43 -16.05 -13.16 -6.76
C GLU A 43 -16.52 -12.52 -5.45
N ARG A 44 -17.06 -13.33 -4.51
CA ARG A 44 -17.45 -12.83 -3.18
C ARG A 44 -16.25 -12.29 -2.38
N LEU A 45 -15.10 -12.96 -2.43
CA LEU A 45 -13.89 -12.50 -1.75
C LEU A 45 -13.39 -11.18 -2.32
N GLU A 46 -13.39 -11.02 -3.64
CA GLU A 46 -12.99 -9.77 -4.29
C GLU A 46 -13.96 -8.62 -3.96
N ILE A 47 -15.27 -8.88 -3.93
CA ILE A 47 -16.27 -7.88 -3.47
C ILE A 47 -16.03 -7.49 -2.01
N ILE A 48 -15.79 -8.46 -1.12
CA ILE A 48 -15.54 -8.18 0.31
C ILE A 48 -14.26 -7.33 0.47
N GLU A 49 -13.19 -7.68 -0.22
CA GLU A 49 -11.92 -6.95 -0.17
C GLU A 49 -12.08 -5.51 -0.68
N ALA A 50 -12.79 -5.33 -1.80
CA ALA A 50 -13.11 -4.03 -2.36
C ALA A 50 -14.02 -3.19 -1.43
N ALA A 51 -14.99 -3.83 -0.76
CA ALA A 51 -15.85 -3.21 0.24
C ALA A 51 -15.05 -2.76 1.48
N ILE A 52 -14.16 -3.62 2.00
CA ILE A 52 -13.26 -3.29 3.10
C ILE A 52 -12.38 -2.09 2.73
N ARG A 53 -11.75 -2.11 1.55
CA ARG A 53 -10.91 -1.00 1.08
C ARG A 53 -11.70 0.31 0.99
N THR A 54 -12.93 0.26 0.47
CA THR A 54 -13.83 1.42 0.40
C THR A 54 -14.18 1.94 1.80
N LEU A 55 -14.58 1.04 2.71
CA LEU A 55 -14.97 1.38 4.07
C LEU A 55 -13.81 2.01 4.86
N PHE A 56 -12.62 1.39 4.82
CA PHE A 56 -11.44 1.91 5.49
C PHE A 56 -11.01 3.28 4.94
N SER A 57 -11.17 3.50 3.64
CA SER A 57 -10.91 4.79 3.02
C SER A 57 -11.87 5.88 3.53
N VAL A 58 -13.17 5.57 3.63
CA VAL A 58 -14.16 6.49 4.20
C VAL A 58 -13.84 6.78 5.67
N ILE A 59 -13.53 5.76 6.47
CA ILE A 59 -13.13 5.92 7.87
C ILE A 59 -11.88 6.80 7.97
N GLY A 60 -10.88 6.58 7.10
CA GLY A 60 -9.67 7.39 7.03
C GLY A 60 -9.94 8.87 6.75
N ILE A 61 -10.78 9.16 5.76
CA ILE A 61 -11.22 10.54 5.47
C ILE A 61 -11.92 11.15 6.68
N LEU A 62 -12.86 10.43 7.29
CA LEU A 62 -13.60 10.94 8.45
C LEU A 62 -12.66 11.20 9.64
N ALA A 63 -11.71 10.30 9.90
CA ALA A 63 -10.73 10.46 10.95
C ALA A 63 -9.80 11.65 10.69
N GLU A 64 -9.29 11.81 9.46
CA GLU A 64 -8.42 12.93 9.11
C GLU A 64 -9.15 14.28 9.18
N GLN A 65 -10.44 14.32 8.83
CA GLN A 65 -11.22 15.56 8.77
C GLN A 65 -11.83 15.97 10.12
N PHE A 66 -12.30 15.01 10.94
CA PHE A 66 -13.20 15.29 12.07
C PHE A 66 -12.68 14.84 13.44
N VAL A 67 -11.41 14.43 13.57
CA VAL A 67 -10.79 14.40 14.90
C VAL A 67 -10.84 15.80 15.54
N PRO A 68 -10.78 15.94 16.88
CA PRO A 68 -10.89 17.25 17.54
C PRO A 68 -9.91 18.30 16.97
N ASP A 69 -8.72 17.84 16.58
CA ASP A 69 -7.70 18.64 15.90
C ASP A 69 -7.72 18.47 14.37
N GLY A 70 -8.86 18.23 13.75
CA GLY A 70 -9.00 18.09 12.29
C GLY A 70 -9.21 19.43 11.59
N PRO A 71 -9.10 19.50 10.25
CA PRO A 71 -9.46 20.65 9.44
C PRO A 71 -10.98 20.89 9.34
N HIS A 72 -11.84 19.92 9.70
CA HIS A 72 -13.30 20.03 9.68
C HIS A 72 -13.86 20.53 8.33
N LEU A 73 -13.32 20.02 7.21
CA LEU A 73 -13.64 20.42 5.84
C LEU A 73 -13.29 21.88 5.47
N HIS A 74 -12.61 22.61 6.34
CA HIS A 74 -12.02 23.91 5.98
C HIS A 74 -10.66 23.68 5.33
N LEU A 75 -10.55 23.95 4.03
CA LEU A 75 -9.27 23.89 3.31
C LEU A 75 -8.46 25.18 3.50
N TYR A 76 -9.15 26.31 3.57
CA TYR A 76 -8.55 27.64 3.63
C TYR A 76 -9.36 28.53 4.59
N HIS A 77 -8.67 29.29 5.43
CA HIS A 77 -9.27 30.20 6.39
C HIS A 77 -8.36 31.43 6.53
N GLU A 78 -8.93 32.65 6.56
CA GLU A 78 -8.19 33.91 6.86
C GLU A 78 -6.76 33.97 6.28
N ASN A 79 -6.65 33.80 4.97
CA ASN A 79 -5.40 33.86 4.21
C ASN A 79 -4.37 32.76 4.45
N HIS A 80 -4.71 31.66 5.13
CA HIS A 80 -3.81 30.52 5.33
C HIS A 80 -4.48 29.18 5.04
N TRP A 81 -3.66 28.20 4.65
CA TRP A 81 -4.09 26.82 4.44
C TRP A 81 -4.25 26.09 5.78
N VAL A 82 -5.32 25.31 5.91
CA VAL A 82 -5.65 24.62 7.16
C VAL A 82 -5.22 23.16 7.06
N LYS A 83 -4.25 22.76 7.88
CA LYS A 83 -3.81 21.37 8.08
C LYS A 83 -3.66 20.57 6.78
N LEU A 84 -2.89 21.10 5.81
CA LEU A 84 -2.68 20.48 4.50
C LEU A 84 -2.20 19.03 4.54
N MET A 85 -1.54 18.62 5.63
CA MET A 85 -1.13 17.24 5.81
C MET A 85 -2.32 16.27 5.89
N ASN A 86 -3.34 16.63 6.67
CA ASN A 86 -4.59 15.86 6.78
C ASN A 86 -5.33 15.83 5.43
N TRP A 87 -5.24 16.91 4.64
CA TRP A 87 -5.78 16.96 3.28
C TRP A 87 -5.03 16.05 2.30
N GLN A 88 -3.70 15.94 2.40
CA GLN A 88 -2.93 14.99 1.60
C GLN A 88 -3.37 13.55 1.92
N HIS A 89 -3.49 13.17 3.20
CA HIS A 89 -3.98 11.86 3.59
C HIS A 89 -5.44 11.62 3.13
N SER A 90 -6.31 12.61 3.30
CA SER A 90 -7.70 12.52 2.84
C SER A 90 -7.80 12.33 1.33
N THR A 91 -6.92 12.99 0.57
CA THR A 91 -6.82 12.82 -0.88
C THR A 91 -6.36 11.42 -1.24
N MET A 92 -5.30 10.91 -0.59
CA MET A 92 -4.85 9.52 -0.77
C MET A 92 -5.99 8.52 -0.50
N TYR A 93 -6.68 8.66 0.64
CA TYR A 93 -7.83 7.81 0.99
C TYR A 93 -8.96 7.91 -0.03
N LEU A 94 -9.27 9.10 -0.55
CA LEU A 94 -10.30 9.27 -1.58
C LEU A 94 -10.00 8.39 -2.81
N PHE A 95 -8.77 8.39 -3.31
CA PHE A 95 -8.42 7.59 -4.48
C PHE A 95 -8.50 6.07 -4.20
N PHE A 96 -8.06 5.61 -3.02
CA PHE A 96 -8.25 4.20 -2.63
C PHE A 96 -9.72 3.82 -2.43
N GLY A 97 -10.54 4.75 -1.94
CA GLY A 97 -11.98 4.59 -1.80
C GLY A 97 -12.67 4.45 -3.17
N VAL A 98 -12.31 5.30 -4.13
CA VAL A 98 -12.79 5.21 -5.52
C VAL A 98 -12.33 3.90 -6.16
N SER A 99 -11.08 3.47 -5.95
CA SER A 99 -10.60 2.16 -6.40
C SER A 99 -11.40 1.00 -5.80
N GLY A 100 -11.72 1.05 -4.51
CA GLY A 100 -12.59 0.06 -3.87
C GLY A 100 -13.99 0.02 -4.50
N LEU A 101 -14.57 1.18 -4.76
CA LEU A 101 -15.89 1.29 -5.39
C LEU A 101 -15.89 0.72 -6.81
N VAL A 102 -14.90 1.08 -7.63
CA VAL A 102 -14.78 0.61 -9.02
C VAL A 102 -14.56 -0.90 -9.10
N ASP A 103 -13.75 -1.47 -8.20
CA ASP A 103 -13.58 -2.93 -8.12
C ASP A 103 -14.91 -3.62 -7.78
N MET A 104 -15.68 -3.13 -6.80
CA MET A 104 -17.01 -3.68 -6.51
C MET A 104 -17.94 -3.60 -7.72
N LEU A 105 -18.00 -2.45 -8.40
CA LEU A 105 -18.84 -2.25 -9.57
C LEU A 105 -18.50 -3.23 -10.71
N THR A 106 -17.22 -3.59 -10.85
CA THR A 106 -16.77 -4.56 -11.87
C THR A 106 -17.36 -5.96 -11.66
N TYR A 107 -17.70 -6.32 -10.42
CA TYR A 107 -18.37 -7.59 -10.10
C TYR A 107 -19.91 -7.48 -10.01
N LEU A 108 -20.45 -6.29 -9.71
CA LEU A 108 -21.88 -6.08 -9.49
C LEU A 108 -22.64 -5.58 -10.74
N VAL A 109 -21.94 -4.97 -11.70
CA VAL A 109 -22.52 -4.32 -12.87
C VAL A 109 -21.94 -4.92 -14.15
N THR A 110 -22.80 -5.31 -15.08
CA THR A 110 -22.42 -6.03 -16.31
C THR A 110 -21.75 -5.17 -17.39
N HIS A 111 -21.80 -3.84 -17.27
CA HIS A 111 -21.37 -2.90 -18.32
C HIS A 111 -20.09 -2.10 -17.98
N VAL A 112 -19.30 -2.57 -17.01
CA VAL A 112 -18.00 -1.93 -16.69
C VAL A 112 -16.93 -2.42 -17.67
N PRO A 113 -16.19 -1.53 -18.35
CA PRO A 113 -15.13 -1.96 -19.27
C PRO A 113 -14.04 -2.77 -18.54
N LEU A 114 -13.58 -3.84 -19.18
CA LEU A 114 -12.57 -4.72 -18.62
C LEU A 114 -11.26 -3.95 -18.37
N GLY A 115 -10.70 -4.05 -17.16
CA GLY A 115 -9.42 -3.44 -16.80
C GLY A 115 -9.54 -2.07 -16.12
N VAL A 116 -10.73 -1.47 -16.05
CA VAL A 116 -10.94 -0.20 -15.34
C VAL A 116 -10.67 -0.34 -13.84
N ASP A 117 -11.00 -1.50 -13.26
CA ASP A 117 -10.63 -1.91 -11.90
C ASP A 117 -9.13 -1.72 -11.63
N ARG A 118 -8.30 -2.32 -12.48
CA ARG A 118 -6.84 -2.25 -12.38
C ARG A 118 -6.30 -0.86 -12.67
N LEU A 119 -6.85 -0.16 -13.67
CA LEU A 119 -6.42 1.20 -14.00
C LEU A 119 -6.64 2.16 -12.83
N VAL A 120 -7.82 2.14 -12.22
CA VAL A 120 -8.15 3.03 -11.09
C VAL A 120 -7.32 2.67 -9.86
N MET A 121 -7.06 1.38 -9.62
CA MET A 121 -6.13 0.95 -8.57
C MET A 121 -4.70 1.44 -8.82
N ALA A 122 -4.19 1.34 -10.06
CA ALA A 122 -2.87 1.89 -10.42
C ALA A 122 -2.82 3.40 -10.21
N MET A 123 -3.88 4.14 -10.59
CA MET A 123 -3.98 5.57 -10.34
C MET A 123 -3.98 5.90 -8.84
N ALA A 124 -4.63 5.10 -8.00
CA ALA A 124 -4.63 5.32 -6.56
C ALA A 124 -3.21 5.17 -5.97
N VAL A 125 -2.50 4.10 -6.35
CA VAL A 125 -1.10 3.88 -5.94
C VAL A 125 -0.18 4.96 -6.49
N PHE A 126 -0.40 5.42 -7.72
CA PHE A 126 0.34 6.55 -8.29
C PHE A 126 0.12 7.84 -7.49
N VAL A 127 -1.12 8.16 -7.12
CA VAL A 127 -1.44 9.35 -6.32
C VAL A 127 -0.85 9.25 -4.93
N GLU A 128 -0.86 8.07 -4.30
CA GLU A 128 -0.12 7.83 -3.06
C GLU A 128 1.37 8.16 -3.23
N GLY A 129 2.05 7.57 -4.22
CA GLY A 129 3.46 7.85 -4.50
C GLY A 129 3.75 9.31 -4.83
N PHE A 130 2.88 9.96 -5.60
CA PHE A 130 3.01 11.37 -5.95
C PHE A 130 2.90 12.29 -4.72
N LEU A 131 1.87 12.09 -3.90
CA LEU A 131 1.69 12.86 -2.66
C LEU A 131 2.85 12.59 -1.69
N PHE A 132 3.27 11.33 -1.58
CA PHE A 132 4.38 10.92 -0.71
C PHE A 132 5.72 11.53 -1.12
N TYR A 133 5.99 11.66 -2.42
CA TYR A 133 7.20 12.31 -2.93
C TYR A 133 7.33 13.76 -2.44
N TYR A 134 6.23 14.51 -2.45
CA TYR A 134 6.23 15.91 -1.98
C TYR A 134 6.02 16.03 -0.47
N HIS A 135 5.54 14.99 0.20
CA HIS A 135 5.41 14.93 1.66
C HIS A 135 6.76 15.01 2.38
N VAL A 136 7.80 14.44 1.76
CA VAL A 136 9.15 14.30 2.35
C VAL A 136 10.09 15.43 1.96
N HIS A 137 9.60 16.43 1.22
CA HIS A 137 10.42 17.56 0.80
C HIS A 137 10.89 18.38 2.01
N ASN A 138 12.17 18.79 2.02
CA ASN A 138 12.82 19.56 3.10
C ASN A 138 12.94 18.83 4.45
N ARG A 139 12.99 17.49 4.46
CA ARG A 139 13.33 16.70 5.67
C ARG A 139 14.85 16.57 5.84
N PRO A 140 15.34 16.24 7.06
CA PRO A 140 16.75 15.89 7.26
C PRO A 140 17.22 14.76 6.33
N PRO A 141 18.54 14.64 6.04
CA PRO A 141 19.03 13.74 5.00
C PRO A 141 18.61 12.27 5.18
N LEU A 142 18.79 11.71 6.38
CA LEU A 142 18.38 10.33 6.68
C LEU A 142 16.87 10.13 6.59
N ASP A 143 16.07 11.03 7.17
CA ASP A 143 14.61 11.03 7.09
C ASP A 143 14.11 11.06 5.63
N GLN A 144 14.65 11.97 4.81
CA GLN A 144 14.31 12.04 3.39
C GLN A 144 14.72 10.76 2.64
N HIS A 145 15.94 10.26 2.88
CA HIS A 145 16.48 9.08 2.21
C HIS A 145 15.67 7.82 2.51
N ILE A 146 15.38 7.55 3.79
CA ILE A 146 14.66 6.35 4.20
C ILE A 146 13.22 6.34 3.66
N HIS A 147 12.54 7.49 3.65
CA HIS A 147 11.21 7.58 3.06
C HIS A 147 11.22 7.47 1.54
N SER A 148 12.24 8.00 0.85
CA SER A 148 12.34 7.94 -0.61
C SER A 148 12.28 6.51 -1.15
N PHE A 149 12.72 5.52 -0.36
CA PHE A 149 12.67 4.12 -0.77
C PHE A 149 11.25 3.57 -0.94
N LEU A 150 10.25 4.08 -0.21
CA LEU A 150 8.85 3.70 -0.41
C LEU A 150 8.35 4.03 -1.82
N LEU A 151 8.92 5.06 -2.45
CA LEU A 151 8.55 5.46 -3.80
C LEU A 151 8.88 4.36 -4.82
N PHE A 152 9.96 3.61 -4.63
CA PHE A 152 10.27 2.48 -5.52
C PHE A 152 9.23 1.36 -5.39
N ALA A 153 8.79 1.07 -4.16
CA ALA A 153 7.72 0.09 -3.94
C ALA A 153 6.39 0.56 -4.54
N LEU A 154 6.03 1.83 -4.34
CA LEU A 154 4.81 2.44 -4.85
C LEU A 154 4.78 2.53 -6.37
N PHE A 155 5.80 3.14 -6.99
CA PHE A 155 5.84 3.28 -8.45
C PHE A 155 6.07 1.92 -9.13
N GLY A 156 6.86 1.02 -8.55
CA GLY A 156 6.95 -0.35 -9.02
C GLY A 156 5.61 -1.08 -8.97
N GLY A 157 4.86 -0.91 -7.88
CA GLY A 157 3.52 -1.48 -7.71
C GLY A 157 2.52 -0.89 -8.69
N CYS A 158 2.54 0.43 -8.88
CA CYS A 158 1.75 1.14 -9.89
C CYS A 158 2.01 0.58 -11.29
N VAL A 159 3.28 0.44 -11.69
CA VAL A 159 3.65 -0.12 -13.00
C VAL A 159 3.17 -1.57 -13.12
N SER A 160 3.33 -2.39 -12.07
CA SER A 160 2.84 -3.77 -12.06
C SER A 160 1.32 -3.83 -12.28
N ILE A 161 0.55 -3.05 -11.52
CA ILE A 161 -0.91 -3.03 -11.61
C ILE A 161 -1.36 -2.47 -12.97
N PHE A 162 -0.66 -1.47 -13.50
CA PHE A 162 -0.94 -0.93 -14.84
C PHE A 162 -0.71 -1.99 -15.93
N LEU A 163 0.36 -2.79 -15.82
CA LEU A 163 0.60 -3.91 -16.74
C LEU A 163 -0.50 -4.98 -16.66
N GLU A 164 -1.13 -5.18 -15.49
CA GLU A 164 -2.28 -6.09 -15.36
C GLU A 164 -3.52 -5.62 -16.14
N VAL A 165 -3.62 -4.34 -16.53
CA VAL A 165 -4.68 -3.87 -17.45
C VAL A 165 -4.58 -4.58 -18.80
N ILE A 166 -3.35 -4.85 -19.26
CA ILE A 166 -3.06 -5.53 -20.53
C ILE A 166 -2.95 -7.05 -20.30
N PHE A 167 -2.18 -7.45 -19.29
CA PHE A 167 -1.88 -8.85 -18.95
C PHE A 167 -2.75 -9.32 -17.77
N ARG A 168 -4.07 -9.33 -17.97
CA ARG A 168 -5.04 -9.67 -16.92
C ARG A 168 -4.79 -11.08 -16.37
N ASP A 169 -4.93 -11.22 -15.05
CA ASP A 169 -4.79 -12.48 -14.31
C ASP A 169 -3.43 -13.19 -14.50
N ASN A 170 -2.39 -12.43 -14.83
CA ASN A 170 -1.02 -12.94 -14.88
C ASN A 170 -0.47 -13.10 -13.46
N ILE A 171 -0.33 -14.34 -13.01
CA ILE A 171 0.15 -14.68 -11.66
C ILE A 171 1.51 -14.07 -11.34
N VAL A 172 2.41 -13.91 -12.32
CA VAL A 172 3.74 -13.33 -12.07
C VAL A 172 3.61 -11.85 -11.68
N LEU A 173 2.74 -11.09 -12.36
CA LEU A 173 2.45 -9.71 -12.00
C LEU A 173 1.73 -9.63 -10.65
N GLU A 174 0.78 -10.53 -10.39
CA GLU A 174 0.06 -10.58 -9.11
C GLU A 174 1.02 -10.87 -7.93
N LEU A 175 1.99 -11.78 -8.10
CA LEU A 175 3.01 -12.09 -7.09
C LEU A 175 4.04 -10.97 -6.95
N PHE A 176 4.41 -10.32 -8.06
CA PHE A 176 5.33 -9.19 -8.03
C PHE A 176 4.73 -7.98 -7.29
N ARG A 177 3.48 -7.58 -7.58
CA ARG A 177 2.82 -6.53 -6.77
C ARG A 177 2.73 -6.93 -5.29
N THR A 178 2.53 -8.21 -5.01
CA THR A 178 2.39 -8.71 -3.64
C THR A 178 3.71 -8.58 -2.87
N SER A 179 4.85 -8.90 -3.48
CA SER A 179 6.15 -8.70 -2.84
C SER A 179 6.44 -7.22 -2.57
N LEU A 180 6.02 -6.32 -3.46
CA LEU A 180 6.15 -4.87 -3.28
C LEU A 180 5.26 -4.34 -2.15
N VAL A 181 4.05 -4.87 -1.97
CA VAL A 181 3.18 -4.49 -0.84
C VAL A 181 3.75 -4.99 0.50
N ILE A 182 4.32 -6.20 0.55
CA ILE A 182 5.03 -6.70 1.74
C ILE A 182 6.26 -5.81 2.03
N LEU A 183 7.03 -5.47 1.00
CA LEU A 183 8.16 -4.55 1.12
C LEU A 183 7.71 -3.20 1.70
N GLN A 184 6.67 -2.59 1.13
CA GLN A 184 6.09 -1.33 1.62
C GLN A 184 5.70 -1.43 3.10
N GLY A 185 4.99 -2.50 3.49
CA GLY A 185 4.57 -2.71 4.88
C GLY A 185 5.73 -2.86 5.86
N THR A 186 6.71 -3.72 5.55
CA THR A 186 7.89 -3.90 6.41
C THR A 186 8.77 -2.65 6.44
N TRP A 187 8.81 -1.87 5.35
CA TRP A 187 9.62 -0.68 5.28
C TRP A 187 9.04 0.50 6.05
N PHE A 188 7.72 0.64 6.10
CA PHE A 188 7.07 1.56 7.03
C PHE A 188 7.47 1.27 8.49
N TRP A 189 7.53 0.00 8.88
CA TRP A 189 8.05 -0.37 10.20
C TRP A 189 9.52 0.04 10.37
N GLN A 190 10.36 -0.21 9.35
CA GLN A 190 11.77 0.20 9.37
C GLN A 190 11.93 1.72 9.57
N ILE A 191 11.13 2.54 8.88
CA ILE A 191 11.09 4.00 9.09
C ILE A 191 10.73 4.32 10.53
N GLY A 192 9.70 3.68 11.07
CA GLY A 192 9.28 3.84 12.47
C GLY A 192 10.41 3.57 13.45
N PHE A 193 11.14 2.45 13.29
CA PHE A 193 12.25 2.08 14.17
C PHE A 193 13.46 3.01 14.07
N VAL A 194 13.79 3.49 12.87
CA VAL A 194 14.98 4.32 12.64
C VAL A 194 14.75 5.76 13.10
N LEU A 195 13.61 6.36 12.74
CA LEU A 195 13.33 7.77 13.03
C LEU A 195 12.66 7.98 14.39
N PHE A 196 11.97 6.96 14.90
CA PHE A 196 11.25 7.03 16.17
C PHE A 196 11.56 5.80 17.03
N PRO A 197 12.84 5.58 17.38
CA PRO A 197 13.28 4.42 18.13
C PRO A 197 12.40 4.16 19.36
N PRO A 198 11.68 3.02 19.41
CA PRO A 198 10.91 2.70 20.58
C PRO A 198 11.85 2.35 21.74
N PHE A 199 11.35 2.44 22.97
CA PHE A 199 12.07 2.02 24.17
C PHE A 199 13.26 2.91 24.58
N GLY A 200 13.35 4.14 24.07
CA GLY A 200 14.33 5.13 24.52
C GLY A 200 15.75 4.83 24.06
N THR A 201 15.93 4.05 22.99
CA THR A 201 17.24 3.91 22.35
C THR A 201 17.66 5.24 21.70
N PRO A 202 18.97 5.55 21.61
CA PRO A 202 19.43 6.79 21.00
C PRO A 202 18.93 6.96 19.56
N GLU A 203 18.59 8.20 19.21
CA GLU A 203 18.23 8.57 17.83
C GLU A 203 19.44 8.41 16.90
N TRP A 204 19.15 8.04 15.65
CA TRP A 204 20.17 7.90 14.62
C TRP A 204 20.64 9.28 14.15
N ASP A 205 21.95 9.44 13.96
CA ASP A 205 22.50 10.66 13.39
C ASP A 205 22.00 10.84 11.95
N GLN A 206 21.30 11.95 11.72
CA GLN A 206 20.66 12.30 10.46
C GLN A 206 21.66 12.64 9.35
N ASN A 207 22.92 12.95 9.71
CA ASN A 207 23.98 13.36 8.78
C ASN A 207 25.07 12.29 8.61
N ASP A 208 24.97 11.16 9.31
CA ASP A 208 25.94 10.07 9.20
C ASP A 208 25.75 9.31 7.88
N GLU A 209 26.77 9.37 7.02
CA GLU A 209 26.77 8.68 5.73
C GLU A 209 26.69 7.15 5.87
N ALA A 210 27.23 6.59 6.96
CA ALA A 210 27.16 5.16 7.22
C ALA A 210 25.70 4.71 7.44
N ASN A 211 24.87 5.54 8.07
CA ASN A 211 23.44 5.28 8.22
C ASN A 211 22.75 5.25 6.85
N LEU A 212 23.05 6.18 5.94
CA LEU A 212 22.50 6.19 4.58
C LEU A 212 22.88 4.94 3.79
N MET A 213 24.15 4.53 3.87
CA MET A 213 24.64 3.31 3.23
C MET A 213 23.95 2.06 3.81
N PHE A 214 23.85 1.97 5.13
CA PHE A 214 23.17 0.86 5.80
C PHE A 214 21.70 0.76 5.39
N ILE A 215 20.95 1.87 5.43
CA ILE A 215 19.54 1.88 5.05
C ILE A 215 19.35 1.42 3.60
N THR A 216 20.24 1.83 2.69
CA THR A 216 20.19 1.39 1.29
C THR A 216 20.37 -0.13 1.15
N MET A 217 21.31 -0.72 1.89
CA MET A 217 21.49 -2.18 1.92
C MET A 217 20.32 -2.89 2.60
N CYS A 218 19.85 -2.34 3.73
CA CYS A 218 18.73 -2.87 4.50
C CYS A 218 17.45 -2.99 3.67
N PHE A 219 17.17 -2.00 2.81
CA PHE A 219 16.04 -2.05 1.85
C PHE A 219 16.09 -3.28 0.95
N SER A 220 17.28 -3.62 0.46
CA SER A 220 17.48 -4.79 -0.39
C SER A 220 17.24 -6.10 0.37
N TRP A 221 17.59 -6.15 1.66
CA TRP A 221 17.31 -7.31 2.52
C TRP A 221 15.82 -7.47 2.81
N HIS A 222 15.10 -6.38 3.07
CA HIS A 222 13.65 -6.40 3.19
C HIS A 222 12.98 -6.93 1.91
N TYR A 223 13.48 -6.52 0.74
CA TYR A 223 12.91 -6.99 -0.52
C TYR A 223 13.21 -8.48 -0.76
N LEU A 224 14.43 -8.94 -0.47
CA LEU A 224 14.77 -10.36 -0.51
C LEU A 224 13.85 -11.18 0.42
N ALA A 225 13.61 -10.70 1.64
CA ALA A 225 12.71 -11.34 2.59
C ALA A 225 11.27 -11.40 2.04
N ALA A 226 10.77 -10.31 1.44
CA ALA A 226 9.45 -10.27 0.81
C ALA A 226 9.33 -11.30 -0.33
N LEU A 227 10.35 -11.43 -1.19
CA LEU A 227 10.40 -12.44 -2.25
C LEU A 227 10.39 -13.87 -1.68
N CYS A 228 11.17 -14.12 -0.61
CA CYS A 228 11.17 -15.41 0.08
C CYS A 228 9.80 -15.76 0.65
N ILE A 229 9.12 -14.81 1.30
CA ILE A 229 7.77 -15.01 1.85
C ILE A 229 6.79 -15.40 0.74
N VAL A 230 6.78 -14.66 -0.38
CA VAL A 230 5.91 -14.95 -1.52
C VAL A 230 6.22 -16.33 -2.12
N ALA A 231 7.49 -16.68 -2.28
CA ALA A 231 7.91 -17.98 -2.82
C ALA A 231 7.53 -19.15 -1.90
N VAL A 232 7.71 -18.99 -0.58
CA VAL A 232 7.32 -19.98 0.42
C VAL A 232 5.80 -20.17 0.40
N ASN A 233 5.02 -19.09 0.42
CA ASN A 233 3.56 -19.19 0.41
C ASN A 233 3.03 -19.78 -0.91
N TYR A 234 3.60 -19.42 -2.06
CA TYR A 234 3.27 -20.06 -3.34
C TYR A 234 3.52 -21.58 -3.30
N SER A 235 4.67 -22.00 -2.76
CA SER A 235 5.04 -23.42 -2.64
C SER A 235 4.13 -24.17 -1.67
N LEU A 236 3.81 -23.58 -0.51
CA LEU A 236 2.90 -24.17 0.46
C LEU A 236 1.50 -24.35 -0.12
N VAL A 237 0.97 -23.34 -0.81
CA VAL A 237 -0.35 -23.45 -1.46
C VAL A 237 -0.32 -24.53 -2.55
N HIS A 238 0.74 -24.63 -3.35
CA HIS A 238 0.89 -25.71 -4.33
C HIS A 238 0.90 -27.10 -3.70
N CYS A 239 1.59 -27.27 -2.56
CA CYS A 239 1.67 -28.56 -1.86
C CYS A 239 0.35 -28.96 -1.18
N LEU A 240 -0.43 -27.99 -0.72
CA LEU A 240 -1.70 -28.23 0.00
C LEU A 240 -2.89 -28.50 -0.92
N PHE A 241 -2.79 -28.17 -2.23
CA PHE A 241 -3.88 -28.28 -3.18
C PHE A 241 -3.47 -28.99 -4.47
#